data_AF-A0A1I3WB00-F1
#
_entry.id   AF-A0A1I3WB00-F1
#
_cell.length_a   1.000
_cell.length_b   1.000
_cell.length_c   1.000
_cell.angle_alpha   90.00
_cell.angle_beta   90.00
_cell.angle_gamma   90.00
#
_symmetry.space_group_name_H-M   'P 1'
#
loop_
_entity.id
_entity.type
_entity.pdbx_description
1 polymer ?
#
loop_
_entity_poly.entity_id
_entity_poly.type
_entity_poly.pdbx_seq_one_letter_code
_entity_poly.pdbx_strand_id
1 'polypeptide(L)'
;MSEVHRTQAKAVKRQIAARKAVKSSLERHKMVITHKRHSSDGMSARVLFDGEYYDVNARSLAMLQAGKTPGELGLEPYAGDGE
;
A
#
# COMPACT_ATOMS: atom_id res chain seq x y z
N MET A 1 -11.32 41.79 -7.25
CA MET A 1 -11.47 40.79 -6.17
C MET A 1 -11.96 39.40 -6.64
N SER A 2 -12.31 39.18 -7.92
CA SER A 2 -13.01 37.94 -8.35
C SER A 2 -12.12 36.80 -8.87
N GLU A 3 -10.82 37.03 -9.10
CA GLU A 3 -9.96 36.04 -9.78
C GLU A 3 -9.36 35.00 -8.81
N VAL A 4 -9.06 35.41 -7.57
CA VAL A 4 -8.40 34.59 -6.55
C VAL A 4 -9.28 33.42 -6.06
N HIS A 5 -10.59 33.62 -5.99
CA HIS A 5 -11.54 32.57 -5.58
C HIS A 5 -11.68 31.45 -6.62
N ARG A 6 -11.55 31.77 -7.91
CA ARG A 6 -11.68 30.78 -9.00
C ARG A 6 -10.50 29.81 -9.01
N THR A 7 -9.30 30.30 -8.72
CA THR A 7 -8.06 29.49 -8.69
C THR A 7 -8.04 28.56 -7.49
N GLN A 8 -8.46 29.03 -6.30
CA GLN A 8 -8.64 28.18 -5.12
C GLN A 8 -9.64 27.05 -5.36
N ALA A 9 -10.82 27.36 -5.93
CA ALA A 9 -11.85 26.35 -6.19
C ALA A 9 -11.37 25.25 -7.16
N LYS A 10 -10.51 25.60 -8.13
CA LYS A 10 -9.92 24.64 -9.09
C LYS A 10 -8.86 23.75 -8.44
N ALA A 11 -8.03 24.31 -7.55
CA ALA A 11 -7.04 23.56 -6.78
C ALA A 11 -7.71 22.55 -5.82
N VAL A 12 -8.77 22.97 -5.13
CA VAL A 12 -9.56 22.11 -4.24
C VAL A 12 -10.21 20.96 -5.01
N LYS A 13 -10.81 21.22 -6.18
CA LYS A 13 -11.36 20.15 -7.04
C LYS A 13 -10.30 19.14 -7.50
N ARG A 14 -9.09 19.60 -7.84
CA ARG A 14 -7.96 18.71 -8.21
C ARG A 14 -7.50 17.87 -7.01
N GLN A 15 -7.41 18.45 -5.82
CA GLN A 15 -7.09 17.69 -4.61
C GLN A 15 -8.16 16.65 -4.26
N ILE A 16 -9.45 16.97 -4.40
CA ILE A 16 -10.54 16.02 -4.16
C ILE A 16 -10.48 14.86 -5.16
N ALA A 17 -10.26 15.15 -6.45
CA ALA A 17 -10.12 14.12 -7.47
C ALA A 17 -8.90 13.22 -7.21
N ALA A 18 -7.76 13.81 -6.84
CA ALA A 18 -6.56 13.07 -6.47
C ALA A 18 -6.80 12.18 -5.24
N ARG A 19 -7.44 12.71 -4.18
CA ARG A 19 -7.79 11.93 -2.99
C ARG A 19 -8.76 10.80 -3.29
N LYS A 20 -9.73 11.00 -4.19
CA LYS A 20 -10.70 9.97 -4.58
C LYS A 20 -10.03 8.87 -5.41
N ALA A 21 -9.13 9.23 -6.32
CA ALA A 21 -8.33 8.26 -7.08
C ALA A 21 -7.39 7.46 -6.17
N VAL A 22 -6.72 8.13 -5.23
CA VAL A 22 -5.87 7.50 -4.21
C VAL A 22 -6.70 6.56 -3.33
N LYS A 23 -7.85 7.02 -2.83
CA LYS A 23 -8.76 6.19 -2.02
C LYS A 23 -9.23 4.95 -2.78
N SER A 24 -9.73 5.11 -4.00
CA SER A 24 -10.17 3.97 -4.82
C SER A 24 -9.02 3.03 -5.22
N SER A 25 -7.78 3.52 -5.29
CA SER A 25 -6.62 2.67 -5.53
C SER A 25 -6.17 1.93 -4.26
N LEU A 26 -6.25 2.58 -3.09
CA LEU A 26 -6.03 1.95 -1.78
C LEU A 26 -7.12 0.93 -1.43
N GLU A 27 -8.37 1.20 -1.76
CA GLU A 27 -9.50 0.28 -1.50
C GLU A 27 -9.40 -0.99 -2.36
N ARG A 28 -8.82 -0.91 -3.56
CA ARG A 28 -8.58 -2.08 -4.44
C ARG A 28 -7.37 -2.91 -4.04
N HIS A 29 -6.42 -2.32 -3.32
CA HIS A 29 -5.18 -2.96 -2.89
C HIS A 29 -4.90 -2.55 -1.45
N LYS A 30 -5.61 -3.13 -0.47
CA LYS A 30 -5.33 -2.99 0.97
C LYS A 30 -3.97 -3.61 1.37
N MET A 31 -2.97 -3.50 0.51
CA MET A 31 -1.61 -3.97 0.73
C MET A 31 -0.68 -2.76 0.75
N VAL A 32 -0.03 -2.52 1.89
CA VAL A 32 0.94 -1.44 2.06
C VAL A 32 2.27 -2.05 2.47
N ILE A 33 3.34 -1.73 1.75
CA ILE A 33 4.70 -2.12 2.16
C ILE A 33 5.14 -1.17 3.28
N THR A 34 5.38 -1.71 4.49
CA THR A 34 5.75 -0.92 5.66
C THR A 34 7.26 -0.89 5.89
N HIS A 35 7.95 -1.96 5.51
CA HIS A 35 9.41 -2.04 5.59
C HIS A 35 9.95 -2.85 4.41
N LYS A 36 11.13 -2.49 3.90
CA LYS A 36 11.78 -3.17 2.79
C LYS A 36 13.28 -3.17 2.98
N ARG A 37 13.89 -4.36 2.97
CA ARG A 37 15.32 -4.56 3.15
C ARG A 37 15.91 -5.29 1.96
N HIS A 38 17.06 -4.80 1.51
CA HIS A 38 17.90 -5.46 0.52
C HIS A 38 19.17 -5.94 1.22
N SER A 39 19.52 -7.20 0.99
CA SER A 39 20.72 -7.86 1.50
C SER A 39 21.41 -8.58 0.35
N SER A 40 22.66 -9.02 0.53
CA SER A 40 23.39 -9.81 -0.48
C SER A 40 22.69 -11.12 -0.84
N ASP A 41 21.90 -11.66 0.10
CA ASP A 41 21.13 -12.91 -0.06
C ASP A 41 19.76 -12.70 -0.73
N GLY A 42 19.33 -11.44 -0.93
CA GLY A 42 18.06 -11.12 -1.58
C GLY A 42 17.30 -9.97 -0.94
N MET A 43 16.01 -9.88 -1.24
CA MET A 43 15.13 -8.83 -0.76
C MET A 43 14.01 -9.43 0.09
N SER A 44 13.78 -8.79 1.24
CA SER A 44 12.64 -9.02 2.11
C SER A 44 11.85 -7.73 2.31
N ALA A 45 10.56 -7.86 2.54
CA ALA A 45 9.67 -6.76 2.87
C ALA A 45 8.63 -7.20 3.90
N ARG A 46 8.21 -6.24 4.71
CA ARG A 46 7.03 -6.35 5.54
C ARG A 46 5.87 -5.65 4.86
N VAL A 47 4.75 -6.35 4.76
CA VAL A 47 3.54 -5.87 4.08
C VAL A 47 2.38 -5.93 5.06
N LEU A 48 1.65 -4.84 5.19
CA LEU A 48 0.36 -4.79 5.86
C LEU A 48 -0.70 -5.16 4.83
N PHE A 49 -1.38 -6.29 5.02
CA PHE A 49 -2.48 -6.75 4.18
C PHE A 49 -3.72 -6.97 5.06
N ASP A 50 -4.81 -6.28 4.74
CA ASP A 50 -6.09 -6.35 5.48
C ASP A 50 -6.01 -6.15 7.01
N GLY A 51 -4.96 -5.49 7.51
CA GLY A 51 -4.76 -5.24 8.94
C GLY A 51 -3.75 -6.17 9.61
N GLU A 52 -3.27 -7.19 8.89
CA GLU A 52 -2.24 -8.11 9.36
C GLU A 52 -0.91 -7.83 8.66
N TYR A 53 0.19 -7.94 9.40
CA TYR A 53 1.53 -7.83 8.83
C TYR A 53 1.96 -9.19 8.29
N TYR A 54 2.73 -9.19 7.21
CA TYR A 54 3.33 -10.39 6.62
C TYR A 54 4.77 -10.08 6.24
N ASP A 55 5.71 -10.96 6.59
CA ASP A 55 7.06 -10.89 6.06
C ASP A 55 7.14 -11.72 4.77
N VAL A 56 7.57 -11.07 3.70
CA VAL A 56 7.62 -11.64 2.36
C VAL A 56 8.99 -11.46 1.74
N ASN A 57 9.38 -12.42 0.91
CA ASN A 57 10.53 -12.27 0.03
C ASN A 57 10.11 -11.59 -1.29
N ALA A 58 11.09 -11.32 -2.15
CA ALA A 58 10.87 -10.70 -3.46
C ALA A 58 9.81 -11.43 -4.32
N ARG A 59 9.80 -12.77 -4.31
CA ARG A 59 8.86 -13.58 -5.09
C ARG A 59 7.43 -13.45 -4.57
N SER A 60 7.24 -13.62 -3.26
CA SER A 60 5.94 -13.49 -2.62
C SER A 60 5.39 -12.07 -2.76
N LEU A 61 6.24 -11.04 -2.65
CA LEU A 61 5.85 -9.66 -2.90
C LEU A 61 5.36 -9.44 -4.34
N ALA A 62 6.05 -10.00 -5.33
CA ALA A 62 5.63 -9.89 -6.73
C ALA A 62 4.26 -10.53 -6.97
N MET A 63 3.99 -11.68 -6.34
CA MET A 63 2.70 -12.36 -6.42
C MET A 63 1.59 -11.53 -5.76
N LEU A 64 1.85 -10.95 -4.58
CA LEU A 64 0.88 -10.07 -3.93
C LEU A 64 0.58 -8.82 -4.79
N GLN A 65 1.60 -8.24 -5.43
CA GLN A 65 1.40 -7.12 -6.38
C GLN A 65 0.64 -7.54 -7.65
N ALA A 66 0.75 -8.81 -8.06
CA ALA A 66 -0.05 -9.37 -9.14
C ALA A 66 -1.50 -9.68 -8.73
N GLY A 67 -1.89 -9.38 -7.48
CA GLY A 67 -3.25 -9.52 -6.97
C GLY A 67 -3.51 -10.82 -6.22
N LYS A 68 -2.48 -11.64 -5.94
CA LYS A 68 -2.64 -12.79 -5.04
C LYS A 68 -2.82 -12.33 -3.60
N THR A 69 -3.56 -13.11 -2.84
CA THR A 69 -3.75 -12.89 -1.40
C THR A 69 -2.68 -13.63 -0.58
N PRO A 70 -2.38 -13.19 0.65
CA PRO A 70 -1.47 -13.92 1.54
C PRO A 70 -1.88 -15.38 1.77
N GLY A 71 -3.18 -15.65 1.93
CA GLY A 71 -3.71 -17.00 2.10
C GLY A 71 -3.47 -17.91 0.89
N GLU A 72 -3.60 -17.40 -0.34
CA GLU A 72 -3.26 -18.16 -1.56
C GLU A 72 -1.75 -18.47 -1.68
N LEU A 73 -0.91 -17.67 -1.02
CA LEU A 73 0.53 -17.87 -0.98
C LEU A 73 0.99 -18.72 0.20
N GLY A 74 0.07 -19.14 1.07
CA GLY A 74 0.39 -19.85 2.31
C GLY A 74 1.25 -19.02 3.25
N LEU A 75 1.13 -17.69 3.19
CA LEU A 75 1.86 -16.78 4.07
C LEU A 75 1.17 -16.74 5.43
N GLU A 76 1.95 -16.93 6.48
CA GLU A 76 1.49 -16.74 7.84
C GLU A 76 1.63 -15.27 8.24
N PRO A 77 0.67 -14.72 8.99
CA PRO A 77 0.79 -13.38 9.53
C PRO A 77 2.03 -13.31 10.41
N TYR A 78 2.77 -12.22 10.25
CA TYR A 78 3.87 -11.86 11.10
C TYR A 78 3.33 -11.67 12.52
N ALA A 79 3.60 -12.66 13.37
CA ALA A 79 3.20 -12.72 14.76
C ALA A 79 4.03 -11.79 15.67
N GLY A 80 4.47 -10.64 15.14
CA GLY A 80 5.48 -9.77 15.74
C GLY A 80 5.41 -9.77 17.25
N ASP A 81 6.53 -10.14 17.89
CA ASP A 81 6.68 -10.27 19.34
C ASP A 81 5.76 -9.29 20.05
N GLY A 82 4.71 -9.84 20.67
CA GLY A 82 3.78 -9.06 21.45
C GLY A 82 4.55 -8.40 22.59
N GLU A 83 4.76 -7.10 22.47
CA GLU A 83 5.18 -6.23 23.57
C GLU A 83 3.97 -5.46 24.10
#